data_AF-A0A959XUY9-F1
#
_entry.id   AF-A0A959XUY9-F1
#
_cell.length_a   1.000
_cell.length_b   1.000
_cell.length_c   1.000
_cell.angle_alpha   90.00
_cell.angle_beta   90.00
_cell.angle_gamma   90.00
#
_symmetry.space_group_name_H-M   'P 1'
#
loop_
_entity.id
_entity.type
_entity.pdbx_description
1 polymer ?
#
loop_
_entity_poly.entity_id
_entity_poly.type
_entity_poly.pdbx_seq_one_letter_code
_entity_poly.pdbx_strand_id
1 'polypeptide(L)' 'MTIEIWSDVVCPFCYIGKREFENALQRFPHKEQVVVEWKSFELDPDAPARSEHDMYGML' A
#
# COMPACT_ATOMS: atom_id res chain seq x y z
N MET A 1 0.60 -0.19 20.33
CA MET A 1 0.21 0.94 19.45
C MET A 1 -0.28 0.35 18.14
N THR A 2 -1.43 0.78 17.65
CA THR A 2 -1.96 0.32 16.35
C THR A 2 -1.62 1.35 15.27
N ILE A 3 -1.12 0.87 14.13
CA ILE A 3 -0.89 1.67 12.92
C ILE A 3 -1.82 1.11 11.84
N GLU A 4 -2.74 1.94 11.37
CA GLU A 4 -3.62 1.60 10.25
C GLU A 4 -3.02 2.11 8.95
N ILE A 5 -2.88 1.23 7.96
CA ILE A 5 -2.33 1.56 6.64
C ILE A 5 -3.42 1.34 5.59
N TRP A 6 -3.85 2.43 4.97
CA TRP A 6 -4.75 2.40 3.83
C TRP A 6 -3.93 2.26 2.55
N SER A 7 -4.22 1.24 1.75
CA SER A 7 -3.46 0.95 0.53
C SER A 7 -4.37 0.53 -0.61
N ASP A 8 -4.06 1.03 -1.79
CA ASP A 8 -4.57 0.54 -3.07
C ASP A 8 -3.48 -0.34 -3.73
N VAL A 9 -3.90 -1.39 -4.43
CA VAL A 9 -3.04 -2.33 -5.14
C VAL A 9 -2.45 -1.74 -6.43
N VAL A 10 -3.11 -0.77 -7.07
CA VAL A 10 -2.59 -0.14 -8.31
C VAL A 10 -1.63 1.01 -8.03
N CYS A 11 -1.55 1.45 -6.78
CA CYS A 11 -0.76 2.59 -6.34
C CYS A 11 0.75 2.25 -6.23
N PRO A 12 1.62 2.75 -7.12
CA PRO A 12 3.06 2.44 -7.06
C PRO A 12 3.71 2.99 -5.78
N PHE A 13 3.26 4.15 -5.30
CA PHE A 13 3.76 4.76 -4.06
C PHE A 13 3.36 3.97 -2.81
N CYS A 14 2.21 3.30 -2.82
CA CYS A 14 1.77 2.48 -1.71
C CYS A 14 2.68 1.25 -1.57
N TYR A 15 3.13 0.68 -2.70
CA TYR A 15 4.15 -0.37 -2.69
C TYR A 15 5.51 0.11 -2.17
N ILE A 16 5.98 1.27 -2.65
CA ILE A 16 7.24 1.88 -2.15
C ILE A 16 7.14 2.17 -0.65
N GLY A 17 6.07 2.84 -0.23
CA GLY A 17 5.81 3.20 1.16
C GLY A 17 5.74 1.98 2.08
N LYS A 18 5.14 0.87 1.62
CA LYS A 18 5.16 -0.40 2.36
C LYS A 18 6.58 -0.89 2.63
N ARG A 19 7.48 -0.84 1.63
CA ARG A 19 8.86 -1.30 1.79
C ARG A 19 9.65 -0.39 2.73
N GLU A 20 9.50 0.93 2.58
CA GLU A 20 10.13 1.89 3.48
C GLU A 20 9.63 1.75 4.92
N PHE A 21 8.32 1.56 5.11
CA PHE A 21 7.72 1.31 6.43
C PHE A 21 8.24 0.02 7.05
N GLU A 22 8.28 -1.09 6.31
CA GLU A 22 8.82 -2.36 6.81
C GLU A 22 10.29 -2.24 7.21
N ASN A 23 11.11 -1.56 6.40
CA ASN A 23 12.51 -1.27 6.72
C ASN A 23 12.64 -0.42 7.99
N ALA A 24 11.79 0.59 8.17
CA ALA A 24 11.77 1.41 9.37
C ALA A 24 11.35 0.61 10.60
N LEU A 25 10.30 -0.20 10.50
CA LEU A 25 9.77 -1.02 11.58
C LEU A 25 10.78 -2.09 12.05
N GLN A 26 11.55 -2.68 11.13
CA GLN A 26 12.62 -3.61 11.49
C GLN A 26 13.70 -2.99 12.38
N ARG A 27 13.98 -1.70 12.21
CA ARG A 27 14.97 -0.95 13.00
C ARG A 27 14.38 -0.34 14.27
N PHE A 28 13.07 -0.43 14.46
CA PHE A 28 12.39 0.17 15.60
C PHE A 28 12.51 -0.73 16.85
N PRO A 29 13.10 -0.26 17.97
CA PRO A 29 13.36 -1.10 19.14
C PRO A 29 12.11 -1.73 19.78
N HIS A 30 10.95 -1.11 19.61
CA HIS A 30 9.68 -1.57 20.18
C HIS A 30 8.73 -2.16 19.13
N LYS A 31 9.25 -2.70 18.01
CA LYS A 31 8.43 -3.26 16.93
C LYS A 31 7.39 -4.28 17.40
N GLU A 32 7.69 -5.07 18.43
CA GLU A 32 6.78 -6.09 18.99
C GLU A 32 5.54 -5.47 19.69
N GLN A 33 5.57 -4.17 19.97
CA GLN A 33 4.44 -3.44 20.55
C GLN A 33 3.58 -2.75 19.47
N VAL A 34 3.96 -2.88 18.20
CA VAL A 34 3.25 -2.30 17.06
C VAL A 34 2.35 -3.37 16.45
N VAL A 35 1.06 -3.06 16.37
CA VAL A 35 0.09 -3.84 15.60
C VAL A 35 -0.18 -3.09 14.31
N VAL A 36 0.01 -3.75 13.16
CA VAL A 36 -0.23 -3.16 11.85
C VAL A 36 -1.53 -3.72 11.28
N GLU A 37 -2.46 -2.83 10.96
CA GLU A 37 -3.72 -3.18 10.31
C GLU A 37 -3.78 -2.60 8.90
N TRP A 38 -4.06 -3.47 7.93
CA TRP A 38 -4.23 -3.06 6.54
C TRP A 38 -5.70 -2.78 6.25
N LYS A 39 -5.97 -1.64 5.65
CA LYS A 39 -7.30 -1.23 5.19
C LYS A 39 -7.28 -1.03 3.67
N SER A 40 -8.35 -1.47 3.01
CA SER A 40 -8.51 -1.30 1.57
C SER A 40 -8.76 0.17 1.23
N PHE A 41 -8.11 0.68 0.19
CA PHE A 41 -8.36 1.99 -0.38
C PHE A 41 -8.50 1.87 -1.89
N GLU A 42 -9.37 2.68 -2.48
CA GLU A 42 -9.53 2.81 -3.93
C GLU A 42 -9.14 4.24 -4.32
N LEU A 43 -8.11 4.38 -5.15
CA LEU A 43 -7.71 5.67 -5.72
C LEU A 43 -8.81 6.25 -6.61
N ASP A 44 -9.49 5.38 -7.34
CA ASP A 44 -10.65 5.68 -8.17
C ASP A 44 -11.72 4.58 -7.99
N PRO A 45 -12.72 4.80 -7.13
CA PRO A 45 -13.82 3.84 -6.90
C PRO A 45 -14.73 3.65 -8.13
N ASP A 46 -14.70 4.58 -9.09
CA ASP A 46 -15.51 4.53 -10.31
C ASP A 46 -14.73 3.91 -11.50
N ALA A 47 -13.50 3.44 -11.27
CA ALA A 47 -12.66 2.85 -12.30
C ALA A 47 -13.33 1.62 -12.95
N PRO A 48 -13.18 1.45 -14.27
CA PRO A 48 -13.75 0.29 -14.96
C PRO A 48 -13.08 -1.01 -14.49
N ALA A 49 -13.89 -2.06 -14.31
CA ALA A 49 -13.40 -3.37 -13.83
C ALA A 49 -12.36 -4.04 -14.76
N ARG A 50 -12.25 -3.58 -16.01
CA ARG A 50 -11.24 -4.04 -16.98
C ARG A 50 -10.69 -2.85 -17.73
N SER A 51 -9.37 -2.81 -17.84
CA SER A 51 -8.68 -1.93 -18.77
C SER A 51 -8.66 -2.55 -20.17
N GLU A 52 -8.79 -1.71 -21.20
CA GLU A 52 -8.59 -2.11 -22.60
C GLU A 52 -7.11 -2.31 -22.96
N HIS A 53 -6.22 -1.68 -22.21
CA HIS A 53 -4.77 -1.74 -22.40
C HIS A 53 -4.08 -2.44 -21.22
N ASP A 54 -2.99 -3.16 -21.50
CA ASP A 54 -2.10 -3.63 -20.43
C ASP A 54 -1.26 -2.46 -19.86
N MET A 55 -0.53 -2.71 -18.77
CA MET A 55 0.26 -1.66 -18.11
C MET A 55 1.38 -1.08 -19.00
N TYR A 56 1.84 -1.80 -20.01
CA TYR A 56 2.87 -1.33 -20.93
C TYR A 56 2.26 -0.55 -22.12
N GLY A 57 1.01 -0.82 -22.47
CA GLY A 57 0.27 -0.11 -23.51
C GLY A 57 -0.27 1.27 -23.10
N MET A 58 -0.13 1.68 -21.83
CA MET A 58 -0.51 3.01 -21.34
C MET A 58 0.64 4.03 -21.27
N LEU A 59 1.88 3.60 -21.52
CA LEU A 59 3.08 4.44 -21.55
C LEU A 59 3.44 4.80 -22.99
#